data_AF-W7A1D1-F1
#
_entry.id   AF-W7A1D1-F1
#
_cell.length_a   1.000
_cell.length_b   1.000
_cell.length_c   1.000
_cell.angle_alpha   90.00
_cell.angle_beta   90.00
_cell.angle_gamma   90.00
#
_symmetry.space_group_name_H-M   'P 1'
#
loop_
_entity.id
_entity.type
_entity.pdbx_description
1 polymer ?
#
loop_
_entity_poly.entity_id
_entity_poly.type
_entity_poly.pdbx_seq_one_letter_code
_entity_poly.pdbx_strand_id
1 'polypeptide(L)'
;MTYTPEIKQSNKLLYKFHRSNKWKKTKLLHKINLNRIENEDEINLNTLLPGSLEELDKEGVYCISEWKEKKWSEFMKSIEKGFKGFMVYLEKEKNSWLEGRNKLWEEWKVNMEKKWDHYDEITFKELLSTKADDALKWTDKEWTDWVNKYGRIAWTGAWKEWVNEQDLIFKQGIERDWNNWTDFQENKFGSIQWKFLETFGWKYWKNHADPDDPLFPIKMEKMNKWQDRVKKEEEEWSKWLEEKRTEHIDVEWDKWVEWKKENNKKFIDWMEAFVEKWINNKQWTVWIEEKKGPVTI
;
A
#
# COMPACT_ATOMS: atom_id res chain seq x y z
N MET A 1 24.35 -8.42 -0.08
CA MET A 1 23.38 -8.24 1.03
C MET A 1 22.15 -9.14 0.86
N THR A 2 22.07 -10.25 1.61
CA THR A 2 20.83 -10.99 1.84
C THR A 2 20.28 -10.58 3.21
N TYR A 3 19.33 -9.64 3.18
CA TYR A 3 18.51 -9.23 4.33
C TYR A 3 17.81 -10.45 4.93
N THR A 4 17.90 -10.66 6.24
CA THR A 4 17.37 -11.84 6.92
C THR A 4 15.84 -11.96 6.75
N PRO A 5 15.31 -13.12 6.30
CA PRO A 5 13.89 -13.34 5.99
C PRO A 5 12.90 -13.19 7.18
N GLU A 6 13.38 -13.35 8.41
CA GLU A 6 12.55 -13.59 9.59
C GLU A 6 11.81 -12.33 10.07
N ILE A 7 12.43 -11.14 9.96
CA ILE A 7 11.82 -9.86 10.33
C ILE A 7 10.75 -9.45 9.29
N LYS A 8 10.95 -9.80 8.01
CA LYS A 8 9.93 -9.68 6.96
C LYS A 8 8.72 -10.58 7.23
N GLN A 9 8.91 -11.72 7.89
CA GLN A 9 7.89 -12.73 8.08
C GLN A 9 6.97 -12.41 9.27
N SER A 10 7.53 -11.97 10.39
CA SER A 10 6.76 -11.58 11.58
C SER A 10 5.82 -10.39 11.31
N ASN A 11 6.32 -9.33 10.68
CA ASN A 11 5.52 -8.16 10.29
C ASN A 11 4.46 -8.48 9.22
N LYS A 12 4.71 -9.48 8.37
CA LYS A 12 3.75 -9.94 7.34
C LYS A 12 2.65 -10.83 7.93
N LEU A 13 2.88 -11.50 9.07
CA LEU A 13 1.94 -12.43 9.69
C LEU A 13 0.91 -11.71 10.59
N LEU A 14 1.35 -10.79 11.45
CA LEU A 14 0.46 -9.96 12.29
C LEU A 14 -0.48 -9.08 11.43
N TYR A 15 0.05 -8.55 10.33
CA TYR A 15 -0.69 -7.70 9.39
C TYR A 15 -1.69 -8.48 8.50
N LYS A 16 -1.45 -9.77 8.25
CA LYS A 16 -2.37 -10.66 7.53
C LYS A 16 -3.57 -11.08 8.38
N PHE A 17 -3.39 -11.25 9.69
CA PHE A 17 -4.40 -11.85 10.57
C PHE A 17 -5.64 -10.96 10.77
N HIS A 18 -5.44 -9.65 11.02
CA HIS A 18 -6.57 -8.72 11.21
C HIS A 18 -7.29 -8.34 9.90
N ARG A 19 -6.61 -8.35 8.74
CA ARG A 19 -7.23 -8.09 7.42
C ARG A 19 -8.08 -9.25 6.92
N SER A 20 -7.63 -10.49 7.10
CA SER A 20 -8.23 -11.68 6.46
C SER A 20 -9.74 -11.87 6.73
N ASN A 21 -10.24 -11.46 7.89
CA ASN A 21 -11.61 -11.78 8.30
C ASN A 21 -12.70 -10.88 7.69
N LYS A 22 -12.37 -9.64 7.24
CA LYS A 22 -13.36 -8.76 6.59
C LYS A 22 -13.55 -9.09 5.10
N TRP A 23 -12.48 -9.50 4.41
CA TRP A 23 -12.46 -9.81 2.97
C TRP A 23 -12.99 -11.20 2.60
N LYS A 24 -12.88 -12.17 3.52
CA LYS A 24 -13.54 -13.48 3.37
C LYS A 24 -15.06 -13.35 3.22
N LYS A 25 -15.67 -12.33 3.83
CA LYS A 25 -17.11 -12.07 3.78
C LYS A 25 -17.57 -11.62 2.39
N THR A 26 -16.77 -10.83 1.66
CA THR A 26 -17.10 -10.35 0.30
C THR A 26 -16.96 -11.45 -0.75
N LYS A 27 -15.91 -12.29 -0.65
CA LYS A 27 -15.73 -13.46 -1.51
C LYS A 27 -16.87 -14.48 -1.30
N LEU A 28 -17.38 -14.57 -0.07
CA LEU A 28 -18.56 -15.36 0.26
C LEU A 28 -19.85 -14.79 -0.34
N LEU A 29 -20.05 -13.46 -0.31
CA LEU A 29 -21.21 -12.80 -0.94
C LEU A 29 -21.23 -12.96 -2.46
N HIS A 30 -20.07 -12.82 -3.12
CA HIS A 30 -19.95 -13.09 -4.55
C HIS A 30 -20.26 -14.56 -4.89
N LYS A 31 -19.78 -15.49 -4.06
CA LYS A 31 -20.07 -16.93 -4.21
C LYS A 31 -21.55 -17.28 -3.94
N ILE A 32 -22.19 -16.61 -2.99
CA ILE A 32 -23.63 -16.74 -2.70
C ILE A 32 -24.47 -16.24 -3.88
N ASN A 33 -24.10 -15.10 -4.46
CA ASN A 33 -24.80 -14.55 -5.63
C ASN A 33 -24.63 -15.43 -6.87
N LEU A 34 -23.46 -16.04 -7.09
CA LEU A 34 -23.23 -17.00 -8.18
C LEU A 34 -24.04 -18.30 -7.98
N ASN A 35 -24.03 -18.88 -6.77
CA ASN A 35 -24.81 -20.09 -6.46
C ASN A 35 -26.33 -19.87 -6.60
N ARG A 36 -26.80 -18.63 -6.49
CA ARG A 36 -28.22 -18.26 -6.64
C ARG A 36 -28.63 -18.11 -8.12
N ILE A 37 -27.66 -18.00 -9.04
CA ILE A 37 -27.88 -17.94 -10.50
C ILE A 37 -27.85 -19.35 -11.10
N GLU A 38 -27.10 -20.28 -10.52
CA GLU A 38 -27.02 -21.69 -10.97
C GLU A 38 -28.27 -22.52 -10.62
N ASN A 39 -29.15 -22.02 -9.75
CA ASN A 39 -30.46 -22.64 -9.50
C ASN A 39 -31.50 -21.92 -10.37
N GLU A 40 -31.92 -22.57 -11.45
CA GLU A 40 -32.84 -22.08 -12.50
C GLU A 40 -34.26 -21.75 -11.99
N ASP A 41 -34.40 -20.66 -11.23
CA ASP A 41 -35.64 -19.88 -11.25
C ASP A 41 -35.32 -18.58 -11.99
N GLU A 42 -35.97 -18.33 -13.13
CA GLU A 42 -35.86 -17.09 -13.90
C GLU A 42 -35.86 -15.89 -12.94
N ILE A 43 -34.70 -15.27 -12.73
CA ILE A 43 -34.62 -14.07 -11.91
C ILE A 43 -35.34 -12.96 -12.69
N ASN A 44 -36.63 -12.79 -12.42
CA ASN A 44 -37.45 -11.78 -13.04
C ASN A 44 -37.00 -10.40 -12.54
N LEU A 45 -36.20 -9.72 -13.38
CA LEU A 45 -35.72 -8.35 -13.16
C LEU A 45 -36.85 -7.36 -12.76
N ASN A 46 -38.10 -7.63 -13.15
CA ASN A 46 -39.25 -6.79 -12.81
C ASN A 46 -39.62 -6.84 -11.31
N THR A 47 -39.11 -7.82 -10.55
CA THR A 47 -39.30 -7.88 -9.08
C THR A 47 -38.25 -7.10 -8.29
N LEU A 48 -37.21 -6.59 -8.97
CA LEU A 48 -36.04 -5.95 -8.37
C LEU A 48 -35.88 -4.48 -8.77
N LEU A 49 -36.68 -4.05 -9.75
CA LEU A 49 -36.85 -2.67 -10.17
C LEU A 49 -38.25 -2.23 -9.73
N PRO A 50 -38.48 -0.92 -9.50
CA PRO A 50 -39.84 -0.40 -9.39
C PRO A 50 -40.60 -0.78 -10.65
N GLY A 51 -41.58 -1.67 -10.52
CA GLY A 51 -42.35 -2.24 -11.63
C GLY A 51 -43.67 -1.51 -11.84
N SER A 52 -44.11 -0.74 -10.84
CA SER A 52 -45.35 0.03 -10.86
C SER A 52 -45.12 1.53 -10.71
N LEU A 53 -46.09 2.32 -11.20
CA LEU A 53 -46.12 3.78 -10.99
C LEU A 53 -46.17 4.14 -9.50
N GLU A 54 -46.82 3.32 -8.66
CA GLU A 54 -46.90 3.55 -7.21
C GLU A 54 -45.53 3.37 -6.53
N GLU A 55 -44.71 2.41 -6.97
CA GLU A 55 -43.35 2.21 -6.44
C GLU A 55 -42.39 3.32 -6.90
N LEU A 56 -42.56 3.80 -8.14
CA LEU A 56 -41.82 4.95 -8.65
C LEU A 56 -42.19 6.25 -7.89
N ASP A 57 -43.48 6.47 -7.63
CA ASP A 57 -43.98 7.62 -6.85
C ASP A 57 -43.50 7.58 -5.39
N LYS A 58 -43.48 6.40 -4.74
CA LYS A 58 -42.86 6.22 -3.41
C LYS A 58 -41.38 6.55 -3.39
N GLU A 59 -40.69 6.34 -4.50
CA GLU A 59 -39.30 6.73 -4.69
C GLU A 59 -39.15 8.18 -5.17
N GLY A 60 -40.24 8.90 -5.41
CA GLY A 60 -40.24 10.29 -5.86
C GLY A 60 -39.63 10.49 -7.25
N VAL A 61 -39.81 9.52 -8.15
CA VAL A 61 -39.28 9.51 -9.52
C VAL A 61 -40.37 9.09 -10.51
N TYR A 62 -40.25 9.48 -11.77
CA TYR A 62 -41.27 9.22 -12.80
C TYR A 62 -40.98 7.97 -13.64
N CYS A 63 -39.74 7.51 -13.67
CA CYS A 63 -39.34 6.36 -14.47
C CYS A 63 -38.12 5.61 -13.90
N ILE A 64 -37.89 4.39 -14.41
CA ILE A 64 -36.78 3.53 -13.98
C ILE A 64 -35.41 4.18 -14.24
N SER A 65 -35.24 4.99 -15.30
CA SER A 65 -33.97 5.68 -15.55
C SER A 65 -33.66 6.71 -14.45
N GLU A 66 -34.64 7.53 -14.08
CA GLU A 66 -34.48 8.49 -12.97
C GLU A 66 -34.24 7.77 -11.64
N TRP A 67 -34.91 6.63 -11.41
CA TRP A 67 -34.65 5.81 -10.23
C TRP A 67 -33.19 5.33 -10.17
N LYS A 68 -32.61 4.88 -11.29
CA LYS A 68 -31.21 4.43 -11.36
C LYS A 68 -30.24 5.58 -11.10
N GLU A 69 -30.50 6.75 -11.67
CA GLU A 69 -29.71 7.98 -11.41
C GLU A 69 -29.80 8.42 -9.93
N LYS A 70 -30.98 8.30 -9.32
CA LYS A 70 -31.18 8.53 -7.89
C LYS A 70 -30.36 7.55 -7.05
N LYS A 71 -30.37 6.25 -7.37
CA LYS A 71 -29.57 5.24 -6.64
C LYS A 71 -28.06 5.49 -6.77
N TRP A 72 -27.60 5.93 -7.93
CA TRP A 72 -26.21 6.37 -8.11
C TRP A 72 -25.88 7.59 -7.24
N SER A 73 -26.73 8.61 -7.25
CA SER A 73 -26.57 9.82 -6.44
C SER A 73 -26.56 9.52 -4.93
N GLU A 74 -27.41 8.61 -4.48
CA GLU A 74 -27.42 8.11 -3.09
C GLU A 74 -26.13 7.38 -2.74
N PHE A 75 -25.62 6.56 -3.66
CA PHE A 75 -24.33 5.89 -3.51
C PHE A 75 -23.20 6.91 -3.34
N MET A 76 -23.07 7.89 -4.24
CA MET A 76 -22.05 8.94 -4.17
C MET A 76 -22.12 9.74 -2.85
N LYS A 77 -23.32 10.08 -2.37
CA LYS A 77 -23.49 10.71 -1.04
C LYS A 77 -23.01 9.80 0.09
N SER A 78 -23.26 8.50 -0.01
CA SER A 78 -22.80 7.51 0.98
C SER A 78 -21.27 7.36 0.99
N ILE A 79 -20.63 7.52 -0.17
CA ILE A 79 -19.17 7.53 -0.32
C ILE A 79 -18.56 8.68 0.46
N GLU A 80 -19.09 9.89 0.33
CA GLU A 80 -18.54 11.06 1.04
C GLU A 80 -18.54 10.85 2.57
N LYS A 81 -19.60 10.23 3.11
CA LYS A 81 -19.66 9.84 4.52
C LYS A 81 -18.65 8.73 4.84
N GLY A 82 -18.54 7.73 3.97
CA GLY A 82 -17.59 6.63 4.12
C GLY A 82 -16.13 7.10 4.09
N PHE A 83 -15.82 8.09 3.27
CA PHE A 83 -14.50 8.66 3.10
C PHE A 83 -14.02 9.35 4.39
N LYS A 84 -14.89 10.10 5.06
CA LYS A 84 -14.57 10.67 6.39
C LYS A 84 -14.16 9.60 7.40
N GLY A 85 -14.89 8.47 7.41
CA GLY A 85 -14.55 7.33 8.27
C GLY A 85 -13.23 6.67 7.88
N PHE A 86 -12.95 6.57 6.58
CA PHE A 86 -11.67 6.09 6.07
C PHE A 86 -10.50 6.99 6.47
N MET A 87 -10.65 8.32 6.41
CA MET A 87 -9.62 9.26 6.82
C MET A 87 -9.28 9.16 8.31
N VAL A 88 -10.28 8.95 9.18
CA VAL A 88 -10.05 8.70 10.61
C VAL A 88 -9.27 7.39 10.82
N TYR A 89 -9.64 6.32 10.10
CA TYR A 89 -8.88 5.07 10.11
C TYR A 89 -7.45 5.28 9.66
N LEU A 90 -7.24 6.00 8.55
CA LEU A 90 -5.94 6.20 7.95
C LEU A 90 -5.02 6.99 8.89
N GLU A 91 -5.51 8.06 9.52
CA GLU A 91 -4.73 8.82 10.50
C GLU A 91 -4.33 7.96 11.71
N LYS A 92 -5.22 7.08 12.18
CA LYS A 92 -4.88 6.13 13.26
C LYS A 92 -3.76 5.16 12.83
N GLU A 93 -3.87 4.58 11.64
CA GLU A 93 -2.84 3.68 11.11
C GLU A 93 -1.50 4.40 10.90
N LYS A 94 -1.52 5.63 10.37
CA LYS A 94 -0.32 6.46 10.21
C LYS A 94 0.39 6.67 11.55
N ASN A 95 -0.35 7.07 12.59
CA ASN A 95 0.22 7.28 13.92
C ASN A 95 0.78 5.99 14.53
N SER A 96 0.05 4.87 14.46
CA SER A 96 0.53 3.58 14.95
C SER A 96 1.78 3.09 14.21
N TRP A 97 1.83 3.33 12.89
CA TRP A 97 3.01 3.02 12.09
C TRP A 97 4.25 3.82 12.55
N LEU A 98 4.07 5.11 12.85
CA LEU A 98 5.14 6.00 13.30
C LEU A 98 5.69 5.60 14.67
N GLU A 99 4.82 5.22 15.61
CA GLU A 99 5.23 4.71 16.93
C GLU A 99 6.13 3.48 16.80
N GLY A 100 5.79 2.55 15.89
CA GLY A 100 6.61 1.38 15.61
C GLY A 100 7.99 1.72 15.04
N ARG A 101 8.15 2.88 14.36
CA ARG A 101 9.43 3.29 13.77
C ARG A 101 10.46 3.74 14.79
N ASN A 102 10.02 4.32 15.91
CA ASN A 102 10.94 4.66 16.99
C ASN A 102 11.66 3.40 17.52
N LYS A 103 10.93 2.28 17.66
CA LYS A 103 11.53 1.02 18.09
C LYS A 103 12.48 0.43 17.04
N LEU A 104 12.07 0.43 15.76
CA LEU A 104 12.90 -0.08 14.67
C LEU A 104 14.18 0.73 14.48
N TRP A 105 14.15 2.04 14.77
CA TRP A 105 15.34 2.89 14.76
C TRP A 105 16.36 2.44 15.81
N GLU A 106 15.93 2.14 17.03
CA GLU A 106 16.82 1.64 18.08
C GLU A 106 17.43 0.28 17.71
N GLU A 107 16.63 -0.62 17.14
CA GLU A 107 17.10 -1.92 16.63
C GLU A 107 18.10 -1.75 15.47
N TRP A 108 17.85 -0.79 14.58
CA TRP A 108 18.74 -0.47 13.46
C TRP A 108 20.12 -0.02 13.96
N LYS A 109 20.18 0.86 14.97
CA LYS A 109 21.46 1.31 15.55
C LYS A 109 22.27 0.14 16.07
N VAL A 110 21.65 -0.72 16.89
CA VAL A 110 22.32 -1.90 17.45
C VAL A 110 22.85 -2.82 16.36
N ASN A 111 22.05 -3.04 15.30
CA ASN A 111 22.49 -3.88 14.18
C ASN A 111 23.61 -3.23 13.38
N MET A 112 23.60 -1.90 13.25
CA MET A 112 24.65 -1.16 12.55
C MET A 112 25.96 -1.19 13.34
N GLU A 113 25.94 -1.01 14.66
CA GLU A 113 27.15 -1.15 15.49
C GLU A 113 27.73 -2.56 15.35
N LYS A 114 26.89 -3.60 15.53
CA LYS A 114 27.30 -5.00 15.38
C LYS A 114 27.91 -5.33 14.03
N LYS A 115 27.38 -4.75 12.95
CA LYS A 115 27.91 -4.93 11.59
C LYS A 115 29.37 -4.45 11.49
N TRP A 116 29.75 -3.47 12.29
CA TRP A 116 31.07 -2.86 12.26
C TRP A 116 32.00 -3.30 13.40
N ASP A 117 31.50 -4.12 14.34
CA ASP A 117 32.29 -4.66 15.44
C ASP A 117 33.27 -5.75 14.95
N HIS A 118 32.88 -6.57 13.97
CA HIS A 118 33.68 -7.70 13.48
C HIS A 118 34.04 -7.56 12.00
N TYR A 119 35.11 -8.23 11.60
CA TYR A 119 35.49 -8.40 10.21
C TYR A 119 34.42 -9.18 9.46
N ASP A 120 33.86 -8.54 8.44
CA ASP A 120 33.06 -9.19 7.41
C ASP A 120 33.71 -8.91 6.06
N GLU A 121 34.09 -9.96 5.33
CA GLU A 121 34.86 -9.83 4.08
C GLU A 121 34.12 -8.97 3.05
N ILE A 122 32.79 -9.10 2.99
CA ILE A 122 31.94 -8.34 2.08
C ILE A 122 31.97 -6.86 2.45
N THR A 123 31.64 -6.52 3.71
CA THR A 123 31.65 -5.15 4.21
C THR A 123 33.02 -4.50 4.09
N PHE A 124 34.09 -5.22 4.43
CA PHE A 124 35.46 -4.74 4.32
C PHE A 124 35.85 -4.40 2.87
N LYS A 125 35.53 -5.28 1.91
CA LYS A 125 35.79 -5.03 0.48
C LYS A 125 34.90 -3.94 -0.09
N GLU A 126 33.62 -3.89 0.28
CA GLU A 126 32.69 -2.84 -0.17
C GLU A 126 33.18 -1.45 0.27
N LEU A 127 33.63 -1.31 1.51
CA LEU A 127 34.03 -0.04 2.10
C LEU A 127 35.42 0.44 1.65
N LEU A 128 36.39 -0.47 1.58
CA LEU A 128 37.77 -0.13 1.26
C LEU A 128 38.06 -0.23 -0.24
N SER A 129 37.25 -0.99 -0.99
CA SER A 129 37.38 -1.19 -2.43
C SER A 129 38.83 -1.52 -2.80
N THR A 130 39.46 -0.73 -3.67
CA THR A 130 40.84 -0.90 -4.11
C THR A 130 41.88 -0.73 -3.00
N LYS A 131 41.51 -0.19 -1.83
CA LYS A 131 42.40 0.03 -0.69
C LYS A 131 42.39 -1.11 0.32
N ALA A 132 41.63 -2.18 0.08
CA ALA A 132 41.44 -3.26 1.06
C ALA A 132 42.75 -3.96 1.47
N ASP A 133 43.70 -4.12 0.54
CA ASP A 133 44.99 -4.76 0.84
C ASP A 133 45.96 -3.79 1.51
N ASP A 134 45.94 -2.52 1.09
CA ASP A 134 46.75 -1.46 1.71
C ASP A 134 46.33 -1.21 3.16
N ALA A 135 45.02 -1.30 3.44
CA ALA A 135 44.44 -1.08 4.76
C ALA A 135 45.01 -2.00 5.85
N LEU A 136 45.53 -3.18 5.47
CA LEU A 136 46.18 -4.10 6.41
C LEU A 136 47.53 -3.60 6.94
N LYS A 137 48.10 -2.59 6.27
CA LYS A 137 49.39 -1.98 6.61
C LYS A 137 49.25 -0.54 7.09
N TRP A 138 48.02 -0.01 7.13
CA TRP A 138 47.76 1.34 7.59
C TRP A 138 48.16 1.53 9.04
N THR A 139 48.71 2.70 9.31
CA THR A 139 48.94 3.24 10.64
C THR A 139 47.60 3.63 11.31
N ASP A 140 47.62 3.76 12.64
CA ASP A 140 46.46 4.24 13.40
C ASP A 140 45.95 5.60 12.88
N LYS A 141 46.86 6.47 12.42
CA LYS A 141 46.51 7.76 11.82
C LYS A 141 45.74 7.58 10.51
N GLU A 142 46.22 6.72 9.62
CA GLU A 142 45.54 6.45 8.34
C GLU A 142 44.15 5.82 8.55
N TRP A 143 44.01 4.91 9.51
CA TRP A 143 42.70 4.37 9.91
C TRP A 143 41.77 5.44 10.48
N THR A 144 42.30 6.31 11.34
CA THR A 144 41.56 7.43 11.93
C THR A 144 41.09 8.41 10.85
N ASP A 145 41.96 8.79 9.92
CA ASP A 145 41.63 9.67 8.80
C ASP A 145 40.59 9.02 7.86
N TRP A 146 40.72 7.71 7.63
CA TRP A 146 39.78 6.97 6.80
C TRP A 146 38.39 6.91 7.43
N VAL A 147 38.25 6.52 8.69
CA VAL A 147 36.92 6.39 9.33
C VAL A 147 36.24 7.75 9.46
N ASN A 148 37.02 8.82 9.75
CA ASN A 148 36.53 10.19 9.80
C ASN A 148 36.05 10.72 8.45
N LYS A 149 36.35 10.06 7.33
CA LYS A 149 35.88 10.47 6.01
C LYS A 149 34.93 9.44 5.42
N TYR A 150 35.45 8.26 5.12
CA TYR A 150 34.74 7.21 4.40
C TYR A 150 33.80 6.41 5.30
N GLY A 151 34.16 6.18 6.57
CA GLY A 151 33.25 5.57 7.54
C GLY A 151 31.97 6.39 7.69
N ARG A 152 32.10 7.71 7.94
CA ARG A 152 30.97 8.65 8.00
C ARG A 152 30.09 8.64 6.76
N ILE A 153 30.70 8.64 5.57
CA ILE A 153 29.96 8.57 4.30
C ILE A 153 29.16 7.25 4.23
N ALA A 154 29.77 6.13 4.62
CA ALA A 154 29.11 4.83 4.61
C ALA A 154 27.90 4.78 5.57
N TRP A 155 28.05 5.24 6.82
CA TRP A 155 26.94 5.29 7.77
C TRP A 155 25.84 6.25 7.33
N THR A 156 26.21 7.41 6.78
CA THR A 156 25.23 8.37 6.23
C THR A 156 24.47 7.78 5.05
N GLY A 157 25.15 7.02 4.18
CA GLY A 157 24.53 6.29 3.08
C GLY A 157 23.52 5.26 3.59
N ALA A 158 23.94 4.40 4.52
CA ALA A 158 23.09 3.37 5.10
C ALA A 158 21.85 3.95 5.81
N TRP A 159 22.01 5.09 6.50
CA TRP A 159 20.89 5.80 7.11
C TRP A 159 19.88 6.31 6.07
N LYS A 160 20.37 6.98 5.02
CA LYS A 160 19.51 7.48 3.93
C LYS A 160 18.77 6.35 3.23
N GLU A 161 19.46 5.25 2.95
CA GLU A 161 18.85 4.05 2.37
C GLU A 161 17.73 3.51 3.27
N TRP A 162 18.00 3.32 4.56
CA TRP A 162 17.00 2.82 5.49
C TRP A 162 15.78 3.75 5.61
N VAL A 163 15.98 5.07 5.71
CA VAL A 163 14.87 6.05 5.74
C VAL A 163 14.05 6.00 4.45
N ASN A 164 14.71 5.91 3.29
CA ASN A 164 14.02 5.80 2.00
C ASN A 164 13.21 4.49 1.90
N GLU A 165 13.75 3.37 2.37
CA GLU A 165 12.99 2.11 2.46
C GLU A 165 11.76 2.26 3.35
N GLN A 166 11.88 2.94 4.49
CA GLN A 166 10.72 3.19 5.36
C GLN A 166 9.67 4.08 4.68
N ASP A 167 10.09 5.11 3.95
CA ASP A 167 9.21 5.99 3.18
C ASP A 167 8.44 5.22 2.10
N LEU A 168 9.10 4.33 1.37
CA LEU A 168 8.48 3.46 0.37
C LEU A 168 7.46 2.50 1.00
N ILE A 169 7.83 1.86 2.11
CA ILE A 169 6.92 0.96 2.85
C ILE A 169 5.68 1.72 3.33
N PHE A 170 5.86 2.95 3.82
CA PHE A 170 4.76 3.80 4.25
C PHE A 170 3.81 4.11 3.09
N LYS A 171 4.34 4.65 1.98
CA LYS A 171 3.56 5.01 0.78
C LYS A 171 2.80 3.82 0.21
N GLN A 172 3.46 2.66 0.07
CA GLN A 172 2.80 1.43 -0.38
C GLN A 172 1.70 0.98 0.58
N GLY A 173 1.88 1.19 1.89
CA GLY A 173 0.87 0.90 2.90
C GLY A 173 -0.40 1.75 2.70
N ILE A 174 -0.23 3.05 2.50
CA ILE A 174 -1.32 4.00 2.24
C ILE A 174 -2.01 3.70 0.91
N GLU A 175 -1.25 3.52 -0.17
CA GLU A 175 -1.77 3.22 -1.51
C GLU A 175 -2.63 1.95 -1.50
N ARG A 176 -2.13 0.89 -0.86
CA ARG A 176 -2.88 -0.36 -0.71
C ARG A 176 -4.19 -0.16 0.06
N ASP A 177 -4.21 0.71 1.07
CA ASP A 177 -5.40 0.91 1.90
C ASP A 177 -6.43 1.76 1.18
N TRP A 178 -5.97 2.75 0.41
CA TRP A 178 -6.78 3.50 -0.54
C TRP A 178 -7.43 2.55 -1.56
N ASN A 179 -6.62 1.80 -2.32
CA ASN A 179 -7.12 0.90 -3.37
C ASN A 179 -8.09 -0.14 -2.81
N ASN A 180 -7.76 -0.76 -1.67
CA ASN A 180 -8.68 -1.71 -1.03
C ASN A 180 -10.01 -1.07 -0.66
N TRP A 181 -9.99 0.16 -0.13
CA TRP A 181 -11.21 0.84 0.27
C TRP A 181 -12.04 1.24 -0.95
N THR A 182 -11.43 1.80 -1.98
CA THR A 182 -12.13 2.20 -3.23
C THR A 182 -12.72 1.00 -3.93
N ASP A 183 -11.94 -0.09 -4.10
CA ASP A 183 -12.41 -1.34 -4.68
C ASP A 183 -13.57 -1.91 -3.87
N PHE A 184 -13.52 -1.84 -2.55
CA PHE A 184 -14.61 -2.31 -1.71
C PHE A 184 -15.89 -1.50 -1.93
N GLN A 185 -15.81 -0.18 -2.07
CA GLN A 185 -16.97 0.66 -2.31
C GLN A 185 -17.58 0.41 -3.69
N GLU A 186 -16.76 0.35 -4.73
CA GLU A 186 -17.19 0.06 -6.09
C GLU A 186 -17.86 -1.32 -6.17
N ASN A 187 -17.22 -2.35 -5.60
CA ASN A 187 -17.78 -3.70 -5.55
C ASN A 187 -19.09 -3.75 -4.78
N LYS A 188 -19.22 -2.97 -3.70
CA LYS A 188 -20.46 -2.90 -2.91
C LYS A 188 -21.61 -2.36 -3.76
N PHE A 189 -21.39 -1.35 -4.59
CA PHE A 189 -22.41 -0.83 -5.51
C PHE A 189 -22.70 -1.78 -6.67
N GLY A 190 -21.65 -2.30 -7.32
CA GLY A 190 -21.78 -3.25 -8.43
C GLY A 190 -22.45 -4.57 -8.03
N SER A 191 -22.37 -4.96 -6.75
CA SER A 191 -23.02 -6.16 -6.21
C SER A 191 -24.48 -5.95 -5.79
N ILE A 192 -25.03 -4.73 -5.90
CA ILE A 192 -26.45 -4.52 -5.67
C ILE A 192 -27.22 -5.32 -6.72
N GLN A 193 -28.20 -6.10 -6.28
CA GLN A 193 -28.82 -7.16 -7.09
C GLN A 193 -29.31 -6.67 -8.46
N TRP A 194 -30.04 -5.54 -8.53
CA TRP A 194 -30.53 -4.98 -9.80
C TRP A 194 -29.38 -4.56 -10.73
N LYS A 195 -28.32 -3.94 -10.19
CA LYS A 195 -27.16 -3.43 -10.94
C LYS A 195 -26.32 -4.58 -11.47
N PHE A 196 -26.11 -5.60 -10.63
CA PHE A 196 -25.40 -6.81 -11.00
C PHE A 196 -26.11 -7.53 -12.15
N LEU A 197 -27.41 -7.78 -12.02
CA LEU A 197 -28.20 -8.51 -13.02
C LEU A 197 -28.33 -7.72 -14.32
N GLU A 198 -28.55 -6.41 -14.25
CA GLU A 198 -28.58 -5.55 -15.44
C GLU A 198 -27.22 -5.60 -16.17
N THR A 199 -26.12 -5.47 -15.44
CA THR A 199 -24.77 -5.54 -16.02
C THR A 199 -24.49 -6.91 -16.65
N PHE A 200 -24.85 -7.99 -15.96
CA PHE A 200 -24.70 -9.34 -16.47
C PHE A 200 -25.55 -9.55 -17.74
N GLY A 201 -26.82 -9.15 -17.69
CA GLY A 201 -27.77 -9.29 -18.80
C GLY A 201 -27.31 -8.54 -20.05
N TRP A 202 -26.89 -7.29 -19.94
CA TRP A 202 -26.40 -6.55 -21.10
C TRP A 202 -25.07 -7.06 -21.65
N LYS A 203 -24.15 -7.51 -20.78
CA LYS A 203 -22.89 -8.15 -21.23
C LYS A 203 -23.16 -9.47 -21.95
N TYR A 204 -24.07 -10.28 -21.42
CA TYR A 204 -24.49 -11.53 -22.05
C TYR A 204 -25.14 -11.25 -23.40
N TRP A 205 -26.11 -10.34 -23.45
CA TRP A 205 -26.81 -9.97 -24.68
C TRP A 205 -25.83 -9.45 -25.74
N LYS A 206 -24.90 -8.55 -25.40
CA LYS A 206 -23.87 -8.05 -26.31
C LYS A 206 -23.09 -9.17 -27.01
N ASN A 207 -22.80 -10.26 -26.30
CA ASN A 207 -21.98 -11.37 -26.82
C ASN A 207 -22.79 -12.40 -27.62
N HIS A 208 -24.13 -12.41 -27.48
CA HIS A 208 -25.00 -13.44 -28.06
C HIS A 208 -26.17 -12.84 -28.87
N ALA A 209 -26.14 -11.54 -29.14
CA ALA A 209 -27.22 -10.87 -29.85
C ALA A 209 -27.29 -11.38 -31.29
N ASP A 210 -28.50 -11.72 -31.72
CA ASP A 210 -28.82 -12.09 -33.09
C ASP A 210 -29.26 -10.83 -33.86
N PRO A 211 -28.52 -10.39 -34.90
CA PRO A 211 -28.92 -9.25 -35.72
C PRO A 211 -30.26 -9.45 -36.44
N ASP A 212 -30.68 -10.69 -36.65
CA ASP A 212 -31.94 -11.03 -37.33
C ASP A 212 -33.15 -11.01 -36.38
N ASP A 213 -32.96 -10.81 -35.06
CA ASP A 213 -34.04 -10.63 -34.08
C ASP A 213 -34.84 -9.36 -34.42
N PRO A 214 -36.17 -9.44 -34.65
CA PRO A 214 -37.01 -8.27 -34.93
C PRO A 214 -36.96 -7.18 -33.85
N LEU A 215 -36.61 -7.54 -32.60
CA LEU A 215 -36.43 -6.61 -31.48
C LEU A 215 -34.99 -6.07 -31.37
N PHE A 216 -34.07 -6.50 -32.23
CA PHE A 216 -32.66 -6.10 -32.19
C PHE A 216 -32.47 -4.57 -32.18
N PRO A 217 -33.14 -3.76 -33.04
CA PRO A 217 -32.96 -2.31 -33.02
C PRO A 217 -33.36 -1.67 -31.68
N ILE A 218 -34.45 -2.16 -31.08
CA ILE A 218 -34.97 -1.66 -29.80
C ILE A 218 -34.02 -2.06 -28.65
N LYS A 219 -33.53 -3.31 -28.66
CA LYS A 219 -32.57 -3.78 -27.65
C LYS A 219 -31.23 -3.07 -27.75
N MET A 220 -30.75 -2.80 -28.97
CA MET A 220 -29.55 -1.99 -29.23
C MET A 220 -29.68 -0.58 -28.66
N GLU A 221 -30.81 0.10 -28.90
CA GLU A 221 -31.03 1.44 -28.34
C GLU A 221 -31.01 1.42 -26.80
N LYS A 222 -31.66 0.44 -26.17
CA LYS A 222 -31.66 0.27 -24.71
C LYS A 222 -30.26 -0.03 -24.17
N MET A 223 -29.48 -0.84 -24.87
CA MET A 223 -28.09 -1.13 -24.51
C MET A 223 -27.24 0.14 -24.60
N ASN A 224 -27.36 0.94 -25.67
CA ASN A 224 -26.64 2.20 -25.80
C ASN A 224 -26.94 3.15 -24.62
N LYS A 225 -28.22 3.31 -24.25
CA LYS A 225 -28.62 4.10 -23.07
C LYS A 225 -28.01 3.57 -21.76
N TRP A 226 -27.93 2.24 -21.62
CA TRP A 226 -27.26 1.61 -20.48
C TRP A 226 -25.76 1.91 -20.48
N GLN A 227 -25.06 1.79 -21.61
CA GLN A 227 -23.64 2.09 -21.75
C GLN A 227 -23.33 3.56 -21.46
N ASP A 228 -24.14 4.48 -21.98
CA ASP A 228 -23.99 5.91 -21.74
C ASP A 228 -24.11 6.24 -20.25
N ARG A 229 -25.06 5.60 -19.55
CA ARG A 229 -25.21 5.78 -18.09
C ARG A 229 -24.00 5.22 -17.34
N VAL A 230 -23.59 3.98 -17.64
CA VAL A 230 -22.42 3.35 -17.00
C VAL A 230 -21.17 4.19 -17.19
N LYS A 231 -20.95 4.71 -18.39
CA LYS A 231 -19.82 5.59 -18.69
C LYS A 231 -19.84 6.86 -17.85
N LYS A 232 -20.99 7.51 -17.70
CA LYS A 232 -21.13 8.70 -16.84
C LYS A 232 -20.86 8.38 -15.36
N GLU A 233 -21.36 7.25 -14.86
CA GLU A 233 -21.09 6.77 -13.51
C GLU A 233 -19.58 6.54 -13.30
N GLU A 234 -18.91 5.88 -14.25
CA GLU A 234 -17.45 5.65 -14.24
C GLU A 234 -16.64 6.95 -14.26
N GLU A 235 -17.04 7.92 -15.10
CA GLU A 235 -16.41 9.24 -15.19
C GLU A 235 -16.55 10.03 -13.87
N GLU A 236 -17.74 10.06 -13.29
CA GLU A 236 -18.00 10.74 -12.02
C GLU A 236 -17.21 10.09 -10.86
N TRP A 237 -17.19 8.76 -10.81
CA TRP A 237 -16.42 8.00 -9.82
C TRP A 237 -14.92 8.28 -9.95
N SER A 238 -14.38 8.19 -11.16
CA SER A 238 -12.95 8.42 -11.43
C SER A 238 -12.54 9.84 -11.07
N LYS A 239 -13.38 10.82 -11.41
CA LYS A 239 -13.15 12.21 -11.04
C LYS A 239 -13.12 12.40 -9.52
N TRP A 240 -14.12 11.85 -8.81
CA TRP A 240 -14.17 11.93 -7.35
C TRP A 240 -12.95 11.26 -6.71
N LEU A 241 -12.52 10.10 -7.22
CA LEU A 241 -11.32 9.40 -6.75
C LEU A 241 -10.06 10.25 -6.90
N GLU A 242 -9.86 10.86 -8.08
CA GLU A 242 -8.69 11.67 -8.36
C GLU A 242 -8.66 12.94 -7.47
N GLU A 243 -9.80 13.60 -7.31
CA GLU A 243 -9.94 14.75 -6.41
C GLU A 243 -9.56 14.37 -4.98
N LYS A 244 -10.16 13.31 -4.41
CA LYS A 244 -9.84 12.89 -3.04
C LYS A 244 -8.40 12.40 -2.88
N ARG A 245 -7.86 11.72 -3.89
CA ARG A 245 -6.50 11.20 -3.86
C ARG A 245 -5.50 12.35 -3.79
N THR A 246 -5.62 13.31 -4.69
CA THR A 246 -4.71 14.46 -4.76
C THR A 246 -4.82 15.37 -3.54
N GLU A 247 -6.03 15.56 -2.99
CA GLU A 247 -6.25 16.40 -1.82
C GLU A 247 -5.80 15.78 -0.49
N HIS A 248 -5.77 14.45 -0.38
CA HIS A 248 -5.64 13.79 0.93
C HIS A 248 -4.69 12.59 1.00
N ILE A 249 -4.51 11.84 -0.10
CA ILE A 249 -3.80 10.56 -0.09
C ILE A 249 -2.35 10.75 -0.50
N ASP A 250 -2.12 11.50 -1.59
CA ASP A 250 -0.79 11.73 -2.15
C ASP A 250 -0.04 12.88 -1.44
N VAL A 251 -0.70 13.57 -0.50
CA VAL A 251 -0.14 14.65 0.29
C VAL A 251 0.91 14.10 1.27
N GLU A 252 2.08 14.75 1.32
CA GLU A 252 3.12 14.39 2.28
C GLU A 252 2.62 14.59 3.72
N TRP A 253 2.90 13.62 4.58
CA TRP A 253 2.39 13.63 5.94
C TRP A 253 3.35 14.37 6.88
N ASP A 254 2.92 15.53 7.40
CA ASP A 254 3.74 16.44 8.22
C ASP A 254 4.48 15.75 9.37
N LYS A 255 3.81 14.86 10.11
CA LYS A 255 4.44 14.14 11.23
C LYS A 255 5.59 13.24 10.79
N TRP A 256 5.51 12.65 9.59
CA TRP A 256 6.61 11.86 9.04
C TRP A 256 7.76 12.75 8.58
N VAL A 257 7.46 13.92 8.00
CA VAL A 257 8.48 14.93 7.65
C VAL A 257 9.24 15.39 8.88
N GLU A 258 8.51 15.73 9.93
CA GLU A 258 9.07 16.14 11.22
C GLU A 258 9.91 15.02 11.84
N TRP A 259 9.38 13.79 11.87
CA TRP A 259 10.11 12.63 12.37
C TRP A 259 11.43 12.40 11.62
N LYS A 260 11.46 12.51 10.29
CA LYS A 260 12.69 12.40 9.48
C LYS A 260 13.70 13.46 9.91
N LYS A 261 13.27 14.71 10.06
CA LYS A 261 14.13 15.83 10.45
C LYS A 261 14.71 15.65 11.86
N GLU A 262 13.88 15.26 12.82
CA GLU A 262 14.32 15.04 14.21
C GLU A 262 15.28 13.85 14.33
N ASN A 263 14.95 12.72 13.71
CA ASN A 263 15.79 11.54 13.79
C ASN A 263 17.07 11.67 12.97
N ASN A 264 17.10 12.51 11.93
CA ASN A 264 18.35 12.82 11.26
C ASN A 264 19.35 13.53 12.20
N LYS A 265 18.88 14.39 13.11
CA LYS A 265 19.74 14.99 14.14
C LYS A 265 20.27 13.93 15.10
N LYS A 266 19.36 13.07 15.61
CA LYS A 266 19.74 11.96 16.50
C LYS A 266 20.70 10.98 15.83
N PHE A 267 20.56 10.75 14.53
CA PHE A 267 21.47 9.93 13.73
C PHE A 267 22.85 10.58 13.68
N ILE A 268 22.95 11.88 13.41
CA ILE A 268 24.24 12.60 13.40
C ILE A 268 24.91 12.46 14.77
N ASP A 269 24.19 12.75 15.86
CA ASP A 269 24.73 12.64 17.22
C ASP A 269 25.22 11.23 17.55
N TRP A 270 24.42 10.21 17.20
CA TRP A 270 24.82 8.80 17.36
C TRP A 270 26.05 8.45 16.51
N MET A 271 26.11 8.89 15.26
CA MET A 271 27.22 8.62 14.36
C MET A 271 28.52 9.24 14.88
N GLU A 272 28.49 10.47 15.38
CA GLU A 272 29.66 11.11 16.00
C GLU A 272 30.18 10.27 17.18
N ALA A 273 29.28 9.89 18.09
CA ALA A 273 29.63 9.07 19.25
C ALA A 273 30.18 7.70 18.84
N PHE A 274 29.60 7.10 17.79
CA PHE A 274 30.05 5.80 17.30
C PHE A 274 31.43 5.88 16.63
N VAL A 275 31.70 6.92 15.83
CA VAL A 275 33.03 7.19 15.25
C VAL A 275 34.07 7.34 16.34
N GLU A 276 33.79 8.15 17.36
CA GLU A 276 34.71 8.38 18.48
C GLU A 276 34.99 7.09 19.24
N LYS A 277 33.96 6.30 19.57
CA LYS A 277 34.09 4.97 20.19
C LYS A 277 34.95 4.05 19.33
N TRP A 278 34.70 3.98 18.02
CA TRP A 278 35.41 3.12 17.09
C TRP A 278 36.90 3.48 17.00
N ILE A 279 37.22 4.78 17.00
CA ILE A 279 38.61 5.31 17.03
C ILE A 279 39.30 4.98 18.35
N ASN A 280 38.67 5.29 19.48
CA ASN A 280 39.25 5.09 20.81
C ASN A 280 39.56 3.62 21.10
N ASN A 281 38.69 2.72 20.63
CA ASN A 281 38.88 1.28 20.75
C ASN A 281 39.86 0.71 19.72
N LYS A 282 40.33 1.52 18.76
CA LYS A 282 41.11 1.08 17.61
C LYS A 282 40.50 -0.13 16.91
N GLN A 283 39.18 -0.10 16.67
CA GLN A 283 38.41 -1.28 16.23
C GLN A 283 38.97 -1.96 14.95
N TRP A 284 39.74 -1.23 14.13
CA TRP A 284 40.48 -1.81 12.99
C TRP A 284 41.45 -2.93 13.38
N THR A 285 42.00 -2.93 14.61
CA THR A 285 42.90 -4.02 15.04
C THR A 285 42.16 -5.34 15.11
N VAL A 286 40.91 -5.34 15.61
CA VAL A 286 40.02 -6.51 15.60
C VAL A 286 39.80 -6.99 14.18
N TRP A 287 39.47 -6.07 13.25
CA TRP A 287 39.26 -6.44 11.86
C TRP A 287 40.50 -7.05 11.20
N ILE A 288 41.69 -6.50 11.48
CA ILE A 288 42.97 -6.98 10.93
C ILE A 288 43.32 -8.36 11.51
N GLU A 289 43.12 -8.55 12.81
CA GLU A 289 43.37 -9.83 13.50
C GLU A 289 42.46 -10.94 12.97
N GLU A 290 41.15 -10.68 12.89
CA GLU A 290 40.17 -11.66 12.40
C GLU A 290 40.42 -12.02 10.93
N LYS A 291 40.82 -11.06 10.08
CA LYS A 291 41.17 -11.33 8.68
C LYS A 291 42.45 -12.16 8.54
N LYS A 292 43.45 -11.93 9.39
CA LYS A 292 44.72 -12.69 9.37
C LYS A 292 44.53 -14.14 9.84
N GLY A 293 43.42 -14.44 10.54
CA GLY A 293 43.14 -15.75 11.12
C GLY A 293 44.02 -16.04 12.35
N PRO A 294 43.76 -17.14 13.09
CA PRO A 294 44.58 -17.50 14.23
C PRO A 294 46.02 -17.73 13.78
N VAL A 295 46.95 -17.01 14.39
CA VAL A 295 48.39 -17.29 14.28
C VAL A 295 48.61 -18.66 14.94
N THR A 296 48.67 -19.73 14.16
CA THR A 296 49.24 -21.00 14.62
C THR A 296 50.72 -20.76 14.92
N ILE A 297 51.04 -20.67 16.21
CA ILE A 297 52.40 -20.62 16.76
C ILE A 297 53.07 -21.98 16.56
#